data_AF-A0A438HNU6-F1
#
_entry.id   AF-A0A438HNU6-F1
#
_cell.length_a   1.000
_cell.length_b   1.000
_cell.length_c   1.000
_cell.angle_alpha   90.00
_cell.angle_beta   90.00
_cell.angle_gamma   90.00
#
_symmetry.space_group_name_H-M   'P 1'
#
loop_
_entity.id
_entity.type
_entity.pdbx_description
1 polymer ?
#
loop_
_entity_poly.entity_id
_entity_poly.type
_entity_poly.pdbx_seq_one_letter_code
_entity_poly.pdbx_strand_id
1 'polypeptide(L)'
;MKSWIVHIGASDHMTGDAAILQNYKPSNGHSSVHIADGSKSKIVGTGSIKLTKELNLDSVLHDLKSGKMIGSAELCSELYLLPCG
;
A
#
# COMPACT_ATOMS: atom_id res chain seq x y z
N MET A 1 4.84 14.53 -4.04
CA MET A 1 4.08 13.27 -3.93
C MET A 1 4.98 12.15 -4.46
N LYS A 2 5.04 10.97 -3.83
CA LYS A 2 5.97 9.89 -4.22
C LYS A 2 5.28 8.95 -5.23
N SER A 3 6.02 8.49 -6.24
CA SER A 3 5.54 7.53 -7.25
C SER A 3 5.10 6.21 -6.62
N TRP A 4 4.06 5.60 -7.20
CA TRP A 4 3.47 4.33 -6.75
C TRP A 4 3.95 3.18 -7.63
N ILE A 5 4.21 2.03 -7.01
CA ILE A 5 4.48 0.76 -7.71
C ILE A 5 3.30 -0.14 -7.40
N VAL A 6 2.54 -0.51 -8.43
CA VAL A 6 1.47 -1.49 -8.32
C VAL A 6 1.99 -2.82 -8.83
N HIS A 7 1.87 -3.86 -8.00
CA HIS A 7 2.24 -5.23 -8.33
C HIS A 7 0.97 -6.09 -8.33
N ILE A 8 0.51 -6.55 -9.50
CA ILE A 8 -0.76 -7.29 -9.66
C ILE A 8 -0.75 -8.62 -8.89
N GLY A 9 0.43 -9.24 -8.73
CA GLY A 9 0.58 -10.49 -7.96
C GLY A 9 0.76 -10.32 -6.45
N ALA A 10 0.60 -9.11 -5.90
CA ALA A 10 0.75 -8.89 -4.46
C ALA A 10 -0.53 -9.33 -3.73
N SER A 11 -0.38 -10.05 -2.62
CA SER A 11 -1.52 -10.44 -1.78
C SER A 11 -2.21 -9.24 -1.13
N ASP A 12 -1.43 -8.22 -0.76
CA ASP A 12 -1.92 -7.02 -0.09
C ASP A 12 -1.20 -5.76 -0.64
N HIS A 13 -1.91 -4.64 -0.64
CA HIS A 13 -1.35 -3.33 -0.96
C HIS A 13 -1.22 -2.49 0.31
N MET A 14 -0.11 -1.78 0.48
CA MET A 14 0.21 -1.05 1.72
C MET A 14 0.69 0.37 1.47
N THR A 15 0.36 1.29 2.39
CA THR A 15 0.89 2.66 2.42
C THR A 15 1.27 3.08 3.84
N GLY A 16 2.28 3.94 3.96
CA GLY A 16 2.63 4.62 5.21
C GLY A 16 1.97 5.98 5.40
N ASP A 17 1.13 6.42 4.46
CA ASP A 17 0.46 7.72 4.50
C ASP A 17 -1.06 7.52 4.42
N ALA A 18 -1.76 7.80 5.52
CA ALA A 18 -3.21 7.69 5.61
C ALA A 18 -3.95 8.76 4.82
N ALA A 19 -3.34 9.91 4.55
CA ALA A 19 -4.01 11.07 3.97
C ALA A 19 -4.44 10.84 2.52
N ILE A 20 -3.80 9.87 1.85
CA ILE A 20 -4.11 9.47 0.47
C ILE A 20 -5.24 8.43 0.40
N LEU A 21 -5.67 7.89 1.54
CA LEU A 21 -6.71 6.87 1.61
C LEU A 21 -8.09 7.51 1.69
N GLN A 22 -9.01 6.99 0.88
CA GLN A 22 -10.43 7.26 0.92
C GLN A 22 -11.12 6.20 1.76
N ASN A 23 -12.29 6.54 2.33
CA ASN A 23 -13.08 5.64 3.18
C ASN A 23 -12.25 5.00 4.31
N TYR A 24 -11.29 5.76 4.85
CA TYR A 24 -10.34 5.26 5.83
C TYR A 24 -11.05 4.77 7.09
N LYS A 25 -10.72 3.55 7.50
CA LYS A 25 -11.18 2.90 8.72
C LYS A 25 -9.98 2.59 9.60
N PRO A 26 -9.84 3.28 10.74
CA PRO A 26 -8.83 2.94 11.73
C PRO A 26 -9.00 1.48 12.20
N SER A 27 -7.89 0.81 12.44
CA SER A 27 -7.82 -0.52 13.04
C SER A 27 -7.45 -0.39 14.51
N ASN A 28 -7.95 -1.31 15.32
CA ASN A 28 -7.60 -1.41 16.74
C ASN A 28 -6.15 -1.92 16.96
N GLY A 29 -5.39 -2.13 15.89
CA GLY A 29 -3.96 -2.45 15.93
C GLY A 29 -3.65 -3.89 16.36
N HIS A 30 -4.62 -4.80 16.27
CA HIS A 30 -4.45 -6.23 16.55
C HIS A 30 -3.94 -7.02 15.33
N SER A 31 -4.10 -6.48 14.13
CA SER A 31 -3.65 -7.11 12.88
C SER A 31 -2.23 -6.69 12.52
N SER A 32 -1.49 -7.61 11.91
CA SER A 32 -0.15 -7.37 11.38
C SER A 32 0.07 -8.17 10.10
N VAL A 33 0.95 -7.69 9.24
CA VAL A 33 1.35 -8.36 7.99
C VAL A 33 2.85 -8.61 7.99
N HIS A 34 3.27 -9.66 7.29
CA HIS A 34 4.70 -9.89 7.02
C HIS A 34 5.11 -9.03 5.84
N ILE A 35 6.25 -8.37 5.97
CA ILE A 35 6.80 -7.49 4.93
C ILE A 35 7.97 -8.20 4.25
N ALA A 36 8.47 -7.64 3.14
CA ALA A 36 9.45 -8.30 2.27
C ALA A 36 10.77 -8.67 2.98
N ASP A 37 11.15 -7.96 4.04
CA ASP A 37 12.32 -8.29 4.86
C ASP A 37 12.07 -9.43 5.88
N GLY A 38 10.88 -10.02 5.87
CA GLY A 38 10.43 -11.08 6.78
C GLY A 38 9.93 -10.59 8.13
N SER A 39 10.08 -9.30 8.46
CA SER A 39 9.57 -8.73 9.70
C SER A 39 8.05 -8.50 9.65
N LYS A 40 7.45 -8.15 10.79
CA LYS A 40 6.02 -7.86 10.91
C LYS A 40 5.76 -6.36 11.08
N SER A 41 4.85 -5.82 10.27
CA SER A 41 4.32 -4.47 10.44
C SER A 41 2.90 -4.48 10.98
N LYS A 42 2.58 -3.56 11.89
CA LYS A 42 1.24 -3.41 12.49
C LYS A 42 0.35 -2.62 11.54
N ILE A 43 -0.86 -3.13 11.30
CA ILE A 43 -1.88 -2.43 10.53
C ILE A 43 -2.71 -1.53 11.43
N VAL A 44 -2.65 -0.23 11.16
CA VAL A 44 -3.34 0.82 11.96
C VAL A 44 -4.59 1.34 11.28
N GLY A 45 -4.83 0.94 10.04
CA GLY A 45 -6.11 1.16 9.36
C GLY A 45 -6.13 0.57 7.98
N THR A 46 -7.26 0.73 7.32
CA THR A 46 -7.45 0.34 5.92
C THR A 46 -8.27 1.41 5.21
N GLY A 47 -8.10 1.54 3.90
CA GLY A 47 -8.91 2.40 3.07
C GLY A 47 -8.84 1.98 1.62
N SER A 48 -9.45 2.76 0.74
CA SER A 48 -9.30 2.60 -0.70
C SER A 48 -8.50 3.76 -1.28
N ILE A 49 -7.90 3.55 -2.45
CA ILE A 49 -7.34 4.66 -3.23
C ILE A 49 -7.64 4.49 -4.70
N LYS A 50 -8.02 5.61 -5.31
CA LYS A 50 -8.12 5.75 -6.75
C LYS A 50 -6.78 6.23 -7.31
N LEU A 51 -6.07 5.37 -8.03
CA LEU A 51 -4.78 5.70 -8.63
C LEU A 51 -4.94 6.34 -10.01
N THR A 52 -5.88 5.83 -10.81
CA THR A 52 -6.22 6.38 -12.12
C THR A 52 -7.73 6.39 -12.32
N LYS A 53 -8.22 6.85 -13.48
CA LYS A 53 -9.66 6.76 -13.79
C LYS A 53 -10.18 5.32 -13.81
N GLU A 54 -9.31 4.37 -14.16
CA GLU A 54 -9.62 2.96 -14.41
C GLU A 54 -9.12 2.04 -13.28
N LEU A 55 -8.15 2.47 -12.47
CA LEU A 55 -7.55 1.67 -11.41
C LEU A 55 -7.92 2.22 -10.03
N ASN A 56 -8.68 1.42 -9.29
CA ASN A 56 -8.95 1.60 -7.87
C ASN A 56 -8.41 0.40 -7.09
N LEU A 57 -7.74 0.67 -5.99
CA LEU A 57 -7.35 -0.34 -5.02
C LEU A 57 -8.26 -0.22 -3.82
N ASP A 58 -9.03 -1.27 -3.57
CA ASP A 58 -9.80 -1.41 -2.34
C ASP A 58 -8.97 -2.16 -1.30
N SER A 59 -9.21 -1.86 -0.02
CA SER A 59 -8.55 -2.52 1.12
C SER A 59 -7.02 -2.31 1.22
N VAL A 60 -6.52 -1.14 0.82
CA VAL A 60 -5.13 -0.74 1.08
C VAL A 60 -4.90 -0.63 2.58
N LEU A 61 -3.84 -1.28 3.07
CA LEU A 61 -3.48 -1.30 4.47
C LEU A 61 -2.59 -0.09 4.81
N HIS A 62 -2.90 0.59 5.91
CA HIS A 62 -2.07 1.66 6.45
C HIS A 62 -1.20 1.12 7.59
N ASP A 63 0.10 1.31 7.50
CA ASP A 63 1.07 0.93 8.53
C ASP A 63 1.96 2.12 8.95
N LEU A 64 2.25 2.24 10.25
CA LEU A 64 3.07 3.35 10.77
C LEU A 64 4.57 3.13 10.64
N LYS A 65 5.01 1.88 10.46
CA LYS A 65 6.42 1.50 10.58
C LYS A 65 7.18 1.66 9.27
N SER A 66 6.53 1.46 8.14
CA SER A 66 7.22 1.44 6.86
C SER A 66 7.72 2.82 6.43
N GLY A 67 6.94 3.89 6.67
CA GLY A 67 7.19 5.23 6.11
C GLY A 67 7.36 5.25 4.58
N LYS A 68 7.10 4.11 3.93
CA LYS A 68 7.40 3.74 2.54
C LYS A 68 6.45 2.63 2.14
N MET A 69 5.88 2.72 0.95
CA MET A 69 5.08 1.64 0.39
C MET A 69 5.88 0.33 0.40
N ILE A 70 5.34 -0.69 1.07
CA ILE A 70 5.99 -2.00 1.20
C ILE A 70 5.57 -2.86 0.01
N GLY A 71 6.46 -2.84 -0.96
CA GLY A 71 6.56 -3.79 -2.05
C GLY A 71 7.96 -3.62 -2.62
N SER A 72 8.94 -4.37 -2.08
CA SER A 72 10.24 -4.52 -2.74
C SER A 72 10.04 -5.44 -3.94
N ALA A 73 9.27 -4.99 -4.93
CA ALA A 73 9.30 -5.62 -6.24
C ALA A 73 10.54 -5.06 -6.94
N GLU A 74 11.56 -5.89 -7.11
CA GLU A 74 12.50 -5.67 -8.21
C GLU A 74 11.70 -5.60 -9.50
N LEU A 75 12.07 -4.68 -10.41
CA LEU A 75 11.40 -4.49 -11.69
C LEU A 75 11.37 -5.82 -12.47
N CYS A 76 10.23 -6.51 -12.43
CA CYS A 76 9.99 -7.71 -13.21
C CYS A 76 8.59 -7.61 -13.81
N SER A 77 8.53 -7.70 -15.15
CA SER A 77 7.36 -7.92 -16.01
C SER A 77 5.98 -7.66 -15.38
N GLU A 78 5.36 -6.52 -15.70
CA GLU A 78 4.04 -6.02 -15.24
C GLU A 78 4.02 -5.08 -14.01
N LEU A 79 5.07 -4.27 -13.80
CA LEU A 79 5.00 -3.09 -12.92
C LEU A 79 4.35 -1.90 -13.64
N TYR A 80 3.29 -1.33 -13.07
CA TYR A 80 2.82 0.01 -13.44
C TYR A 80 3.59 1.07 -12.64
N LEU A 81 4.44 1.83 -13.33
CA LEU A 81 5.04 3.05 -12.79
C LEU A 81 4.10 4.22 -13.07
N LEU A 82 3.59 4.84 -12.03
CA LEU A 82 2.83 6.09 -12.13
C LEU A 82 3.78 7.27 -11.88
N PRO A 83 4.31 7.95 -12.92
CA PRO A 83 5.02 9.21 -12.73
C PRO A 83 4.03 10.25 -12.21
N CYS A 84 4.41 10.99 -11.16
CA CYS A 84 3.65 12.16 -10.74
C CYS A 84 3.78 13.26 -11.82
N GLY A 85 2.63 13.72 -12.33
CA GLY A 85 2.49 15.04 -12.95
C GLY A 85 2.27 16.11 -11.89
#